data_AF-A0AAD3R998-F1
#
_entry.id   AF-A0AAD3R998-F1
#
_cell.length_a   1.000
_cell.length_b   1.000
_cell.length_c   1.000
_cell.angle_alpha   90.00
_cell.angle_beta   90.00
_cell.angle_gamma   90.00
#
_symmetry.space_group_name_H-M   'P 1'
#
loop_
_entity.id
_entity.type
_entity.pdbx_description
1 polymer ?
#
loop_
_entity_poly.entity_id
_entity_poly.type
_entity_poly.pdbx_seq_one_letter_code
_entity_poly.pdbx_strand_id
1 'polypeptide(L)'
;MEKHLFNLKFAAKELQRNSKKCDKEEKAEKAKVKQAIQKGNVEAARIHGENAIRQKHQSINFLRMSARVDAVASRVQTAVTMNQVRTAGQWQESSGQWSRTVPWPDLSASLDGALLRGATMLAQ
;
A
#
# COMPACT_ATOMS: atom_id res chain seq x y z
N MET A 1 7.94 -7.02 5.82
CA MET A 1 6.57 -6.52 5.56
C MET A 1 6.40 -5.90 4.18
N GLU A 2 7.38 -5.17 3.67
CA GLU A 2 7.27 -4.46 2.36
C GLU A 2 7.01 -5.39 1.17
N LYS A 3 7.65 -6.58 1.11
CA LYS A 3 7.38 -7.59 0.07
C LYS A 3 5.91 -8.06 0.06
N HIS A 4 5.31 -8.25 1.24
CA HIS A 4 3.90 -8.64 1.35
C HIS A 4 2.96 -7.50 0.98
N LEU A 5 3.32 -6.26 1.30
CA LEU A 5 2.57 -5.08 0.89
C LEU A 5 2.55 -4.91 -0.63
N PHE A 6 3.68 -5.15 -1.30
CA PHE A 6 3.75 -5.16 -2.77
C PHE A 6 2.83 -6.23 -3.37
N ASN A 7 2.87 -7.45 -2.85
CA ASN A 7 2.01 -8.55 -3.32
C ASN A 7 0.52 -8.23 -3.10
N LEU A 8 0.15 -7.63 -1.98
CA LEU A 8 -1.25 -7.24 -1.71
C LEU A 8 -1.74 -6.15 -2.66
N LYS A 9 -0.94 -5.12 -2.93
CA LYS A 9 -1.28 -4.09 -3.93
C LYS A 9 -1.37 -4.65 -5.35
N PHE A 10 -0.47 -5.57 -5.69
CA PHE A 10 -0.50 -6.25 -6.98
C PHE A 10 -1.76 -7.10 -7.13
N ALA A 11 -2.08 -7.91 -6.13
CA ALA A 11 -3.30 -8.72 -6.10
C ALA A 11 -4.57 -7.84 -6.17
N ALA A 12 -4.64 -6.73 -5.43
CA ALA A 12 -5.77 -5.80 -5.52
C ALA A 12 -5.98 -5.29 -6.94
N LYS A 13 -4.89 -4.94 -7.64
CA LYS A 13 -4.90 -4.44 -9.02
C LYS A 13 -5.26 -5.53 -10.03
N GLU A 14 -4.79 -6.76 -9.81
CA GLU A 14 -5.15 -7.93 -10.62
C GLU A 14 -6.65 -8.23 -10.50
N LEU A 15 -7.21 -8.22 -9.27
CA LEU A 15 -8.64 -8.40 -9.04
C LEU A 15 -9.47 -7.29 -9.71
N GLN A 16 -8.99 -6.05 -9.70
CA GLN A 16 -9.66 -4.94 -10.39
C GLN A 16 -9.64 -5.12 -11.92
N ARG A 17 -8.55 -5.67 -12.48
CA ARG A 17 -8.48 -6.02 -13.91
C ARG A 17 -9.42 -7.17 -14.25
N ASN A 18 -9.51 -8.18 -13.40
CA ASN A 18 -10.43 -9.31 -13.58
C ASN A 18 -11.90 -8.87 -13.51
N SER A 19 -12.25 -7.96 -12.60
CA SER A 19 -13.58 -7.32 -12.58
C SER A 19 -13.91 -6.63 -13.91
N LYS A 20 -12.99 -5.80 -14.43
CA LYS A 20 -13.16 -5.15 -15.74
C LYS A 20 -13.26 -6.14 -16.90
N LYS A 21 -12.59 -7.30 -16.81
CA LYS A 21 -12.70 -8.37 -17.80
C LYS A 21 -14.10 -9.01 -17.76
N CYS A 22 -14.61 -9.32 -16.58
CA CYS A 22 -15.99 -9.81 -16.40
C CYS A 22 -17.04 -8.80 -16.93
N ASP A 23 -16.84 -7.49 -16.75
CA ASP A 23 -17.73 -6.47 -17.30
C ASP A 23 -17.73 -6.43 -18.84
N LYS A 24 -16.58 -6.68 -19.47
CA LYS A 24 -16.49 -6.79 -20.94
C LYS A 24 -17.21 -8.04 -21.43
N GLU A 25 -17.02 -9.16 -20.75
CA GLU A 25 -17.71 -10.42 -21.05
C GLU A 25 -19.23 -10.28 -20.85
N GLU A 26 -19.69 -9.57 -19.81
CA GLU A 26 -21.11 -9.26 -19.58
C GLU A 26 -21.73 -8.49 -20.76
N LYS A 27 -21.03 -7.49 -21.30
CA LYS A 27 -21.48 -6.73 -22.49
C LYS A 27 -21.51 -7.60 -23.74
N ALA A 28 -20.53 -8.48 -23.91
CA ALA A 28 -20.50 -9.42 -25.03
C ALA A 28 -21.67 -10.41 -24.96
N GLU A 29 -21.96 -10.97 -23.79
CA GLU A 29 -23.10 -11.87 -23.59
C GLU A 29 -24.44 -11.15 -23.81
N LYS A 30 -24.60 -9.90 -23.34
CA LYS A 30 -25.79 -9.08 -23.65
C LYS A 30 -25.97 -8.85 -25.16
N ALA A 31 -24.90 -8.67 -25.91
CA ALA A 31 -24.97 -8.54 -27.37
C ALA A 31 -25.40 -9.87 -28.03
N LYS A 32 -24.88 -11.01 -27.55
CA LYS A 32 -25.30 -12.34 -28.00
C LYS A 32 -26.77 -12.64 -27.68
N VAL A 33 -27.27 -12.22 -26.50
CA VAL A 33 -28.71 -12.32 -26.16
C VAL A 33 -29.55 -11.61 -27.22
N LYS A 34 -29.21 -10.37 -27.57
CA LYS A 34 -29.94 -9.61 -28.61
C LYS A 34 -29.95 -10.33 -29.96
N GLN A 35 -28.81 -10.89 -30.36
CA GLN A 35 -28.70 -11.65 -31.61
C GLN A 35 -29.49 -12.97 -31.56
N ALA A 36 -29.51 -13.67 -30.41
CA ALA A 36 -30.25 -14.91 -30.23
C ALA A 36 -31.77 -14.67 -30.27
N ILE A 37 -32.24 -13.55 -29.69
CA ILE A 37 -33.64 -13.13 -29.76
C ILE A 37 -34.04 -12.82 -31.22
N GLN A 38 -33.19 -12.10 -31.97
CA GLN A 38 -33.45 -11.81 -33.39
C GLN A 38 -33.54 -13.07 -34.26
N LYS A 39 -32.78 -14.10 -33.91
CA LYS A 39 -32.81 -15.42 -34.57
C LYS A 39 -33.96 -16.31 -34.10
N GLY A 40 -34.77 -15.88 -33.14
CA GLY A 40 -35.88 -16.67 -32.58
C GLY A 40 -35.45 -17.84 -31.70
N ASN A 41 -34.17 -17.94 -31.31
CA ASN A 41 -33.67 -19.04 -30.50
C ASN A 41 -33.74 -18.70 -29.00
N VAL A 42 -34.91 -18.97 -28.42
CA VAL A 42 -35.28 -18.59 -27.04
C VAL A 42 -34.39 -19.29 -26.00
N GLU A 43 -34.03 -20.55 -26.21
CA GLU A 43 -33.15 -21.29 -25.29
C GLU A 43 -31.73 -20.73 -25.29
N ALA A 44 -31.18 -20.40 -26.46
CA ALA A 44 -29.87 -19.76 -26.55
C ALA A 44 -29.88 -18.38 -25.87
N ALA A 45 -30.95 -17.60 -26.04
CA ALA A 45 -31.10 -16.30 -25.38
C ALA A 45 -31.17 -16.43 -23.86
N ARG A 46 -31.85 -17.47 -23.34
CA ARG A 46 -31.92 -17.76 -21.91
C ARG A 46 -30.54 -18.09 -21.33
N ILE A 47 -29.79 -18.98 -21.97
CA ILE A 47 -28.43 -19.37 -21.54
C ILE A 47 -27.49 -18.16 -21.54
N HIS A 48 -27.52 -17.34 -22.59
CA HIS A 48 -26.70 -16.11 -22.64
C HIS A 48 -27.14 -15.06 -21.60
N GLY A 49 -28.43 -14.99 -21.28
CA GLY A 49 -28.98 -14.13 -20.23
C GLY A 49 -28.51 -14.54 -18.84
N GLU A 50 -28.59 -15.84 -18.52
CA GLU A 50 -28.08 -16.40 -17.26
C GLU A 50 -26.56 -16.18 -17.12
N ASN A 51 -25.81 -16.39 -18.21
CA ASN A 51 -24.38 -16.09 -18.25
C ASN A 51 -24.08 -14.60 -18.02
N ALA A 52 -24.86 -13.68 -18.59
CA ALA A 52 -24.70 -12.25 -18.34
C ALA A 52 -24.93 -11.90 -16.86
N ILE A 53 -25.96 -12.48 -16.22
CA ILE A 53 -26.24 -12.28 -14.79
C ILE A 53 -25.09 -12.84 -13.94
N ARG A 54 -24.56 -14.02 -14.28
CA ARG A 54 -23.43 -14.63 -13.59
C ARG A 54 -22.19 -13.73 -13.66
N GLN A 55 -21.86 -13.23 -14.85
CA GLN A 55 -20.70 -12.35 -15.05
C GLN A 55 -20.83 -11.02 -14.29
N LYS A 56 -22.04 -10.45 -14.24
CA LYS A 56 -22.32 -9.26 -13.42
C LYS A 56 -22.06 -9.53 -11.94
N HIS A 57 -22.54 -10.65 -11.40
CA HIS A 57 -22.29 -11.01 -10.00
C HIS A 57 -20.81 -11.27 -9.72
N GLN A 58 -20.11 -11.96 -10.63
CA GLN A 58 -18.68 -12.21 -10.51
C GLN A 58 -17.88 -10.89 -10.51
N SER A 59 -18.21 -9.95 -11.41
CA SER A 59 -17.57 -8.62 -11.44
C SER A 59 -17.75 -7.87 -10.12
N ILE A 60 -18.97 -7.83 -9.57
CA ILE A 60 -19.25 -7.18 -8.29
C ILE A 60 -18.46 -7.85 -7.15
N ASN A 61 -18.36 -9.17 -7.15
CA ASN A 61 -17.61 -9.89 -6.12
C ASN A 61 -16.11 -9.59 -6.21
N PHE A 62 -15.54 -9.56 -7.41
CA PHE A 62 -14.15 -9.18 -7.63
C PHE A 62 -13.87 -7.73 -7.22
N LEU A 63 -14.80 -6.80 -7.50
CA LEU A 63 -14.68 -5.41 -7.08
C LEU A 63 -14.70 -5.27 -5.56
N ARG A 64 -15.62 -5.97 -4.88
CA ARG A 64 -15.70 -5.99 -3.41
C ARG A 64 -14.44 -6.59 -2.79
N MET A 65 -13.91 -7.67 -3.38
CA MET A 65 -12.69 -8.30 -2.90
C MET A 65 -11.46 -7.40 -3.12
N SER A 66 -11.37 -6.74 -4.28
CA SER A 66 -10.33 -5.75 -4.57
C SER A 66 -10.35 -4.60 -3.56
N ALA A 67 -11.51 -4.02 -3.26
CA ALA A 67 -11.66 -2.95 -2.26
C ALA A 67 -11.23 -3.40 -0.85
N ARG A 68 -11.55 -4.64 -0.46
CA ARG A 68 -11.11 -5.20 0.84
C ARG A 68 -9.59 -5.35 0.90
N VAL A 69 -8.98 -5.88 -0.16
CA VAL A 69 -7.52 -6.07 -0.22
C VAL A 69 -6.80 -4.72 -0.23
N ASP A 70 -7.33 -3.73 -0.94
CA ASP A 70 -6.76 -2.37 -0.98
C ASP A 70 -6.86 -1.65 0.38
N ALA A 71 -7.96 -1.84 1.10
CA ALA A 71 -8.10 -1.35 2.48
C ALA A 71 -7.09 -2.01 3.43
N VAL A 72 -6.87 -3.33 3.32
CA VAL A 72 -5.85 -4.03 4.10
C VAL A 72 -4.45 -3.54 3.72
N ALA A 73 -4.15 -3.39 2.42
CA ALA A 73 -2.86 -2.89 1.95
C ALA A 73 -2.58 -1.47 2.49
N SER A 74 -3.58 -0.60 2.51
CA SER A 74 -3.48 0.76 3.07
C SER A 74 -3.18 0.75 4.56
N ARG A 75 -3.86 -0.10 5.34
CA ARG A 75 -3.59 -0.28 6.78
C ARG A 75 -2.19 -0.81 7.05
N VAL A 76 -1.73 -1.79 6.26
CA VAL A 76 -0.36 -2.34 6.38
C VAL A 76 0.65 -1.26 6.00
N GLN A 77 0.37 -0.42 5.01
CA GLN A 77 1.23 0.71 4.65
C GLN A 77 1.36 1.70 5.81
N THR A 78 0.25 2.12 6.40
CA THR A 78 0.27 3.01 7.57
C THR A 78 1.06 2.40 8.73
N ALA A 79 0.91 1.10 9.01
CA ALA A 79 1.66 0.43 10.05
C ALA A 79 3.17 0.40 9.79
N VAL A 80 3.59 0.17 8.53
CA VAL A 80 5.01 0.21 8.13
C VAL A 80 5.58 1.61 8.28
N THR A 81 4.88 2.64 7.80
CA THR A 81 5.30 4.04 7.95
C THR A 81 5.35 4.46 9.42
N MET A 82 4.36 4.06 10.22
CA MET A 82 4.33 4.36 11.66
C MET A 82 5.51 3.72 12.39
N ASN A 83 5.94 2.52 11.99
CA ASN A 83 7.13 1.89 12.57
C ASN A 83 8.43 2.64 12.19
N GLN A 84 8.53 3.17 10.97
CA GLN A 84 9.66 4.02 10.57
C GLN A 84 9.67 5.35 11.36
N VAL A 85 8.52 5.99 11.51
CA VAL A 85 8.36 7.23 12.32
C VAL A 85 8.67 6.96 13.78
N ARG A 86 8.25 5.82 14.35
CA ARG A 86 8.61 5.42 15.72
C ARG A 86 10.12 5.33 15.90
N THR A 87 10.82 4.69 14.98
CA THR A 87 12.29 4.64 15.01
C THR A 87 12.89 6.05 14.92
N ALA A 88 12.37 6.91 14.03
CA ALA A 88 12.82 8.30 13.93
C ALA A 88 12.53 9.12 15.21
N GLY A 89 11.39 8.91 15.86
CA GLY A 89 11.04 9.52 17.14
C GLY A 89 11.97 9.08 18.27
N GLN A 90 12.40 7.82 18.27
CA GLN A 90 13.39 7.30 19.22
C GLN A 90 14.77 7.95 19.03
N TRP A 91 15.14 8.27 17.77
CA TRP A 91 16.33 9.07 17.47
C TRP A 91 16.15 10.53 17.91
N GLN A 92 14.97 11.11 17.74
CA GLN A 92 14.66 12.48 18.19
C GLN A 92 14.71 12.60 19.72
N GLU A 93 14.25 11.59 20.45
CA GLU A 93 14.33 11.56 21.90
C GLU A 93 15.77 11.41 22.37
N SER A 94 16.55 10.50 21.76
CA SER A 94 17.98 10.36 22.01
C SER A 94 18.75 11.65 21.72
N SER A 95 18.44 12.35 20.62
CA SER A 95 19.09 13.62 20.28
C SER A 95 18.65 14.76 21.21
N GLY A 96 17.39 14.79 21.63
CA GLY A 96 16.88 15.73 22.63
C GLY A 96 17.47 15.50 24.03
N GLN A 97 17.75 14.24 24.38
CA GLN A 97 18.47 13.92 25.61
C GLN A 97 19.92 14.39 25.53
N TRP A 98 20.63 14.09 24.44
CA TRP A 98 21.98 14.61 24.16
C TRP A 98 22.04 16.14 24.25
N SER A 99 21.07 16.84 23.67
CA SER A 99 21.00 18.31 23.73
C SER A 99 20.74 18.86 25.13
N ARG A 100 20.07 18.11 26.01
CA ARG A 100 19.82 18.50 27.41
C ARG A 100 21.00 18.21 28.32
N THR A 101 21.67 17.06 28.12
CA THR A 101 22.83 16.65 28.91
C THR A 101 24.12 17.33 28.47
N VAL A 102 24.18 17.78 27.22
CA VAL A 102 25.35 18.48 26.68
C VAL A 102 24.91 19.83 26.09
N PRO A 103 24.78 20.87 26.93
CA PRO A 103 24.50 22.23 26.47
C PRO A 103 25.61 22.76 25.56
N TRP A 104 25.27 23.56 24.56
CA TRP A 104 26.23 24.19 23.65
C TRP A 104 27.41 24.90 24.36
N PRO A 105 27.23 25.60 25.49
CA PRO A 105 28.34 26.20 26.24
C PRO A 105 29.33 25.18 26.84
N ASP A 106 28.85 24.02 27.29
CA ASP A 106 29.69 22.96 27.87
C ASP A 106 30.42 22.17 26.77
N LEU A 107 29.81 22.06 25.59
CA LEU A 107 30.43 21.47 24.40
C LEU A 107 31.61 22.30 23.89
N SER A 108 31.46 23.64 23.85
CA SER A 108 32.58 24.54 23.58
C SER A 108 33.66 24.43 24.65
N ALA A 109 33.29 24.43 25.94
CA ALA A 109 34.24 24.32 27.04
C ALA A 109 35.00 22.97 27.05
N SER A 110 34.34 21.88 26.66
CA SER A 110 34.93 20.55 26.50
C SER A 110 35.93 20.50 25.34
N LEU A 111 35.58 21.07 24.19
CA LEU A 111 36.43 21.13 23.00
C LEU A 111 37.64 22.06 23.23
N ASP A 112 37.43 23.21 23.88
CA ASP A 112 38.48 24.13 24.28
C ASP A 112 39.40 23.49 25.33
N GLY A 113 38.85 22.76 26.31
CA GLY A 113 39.61 22.04 27.32
C GLY A 113 40.42 20.85 26.77
N ALA A 114 39.97 20.22 25.69
CA ALA A 114 40.72 19.16 25.00
C ALA A 114 41.89 19.73 24.17
N LEU A 115 41.67 20.86 23.49
CA LEU A 115 42.73 21.60 22.78
C LEU A 115 43.78 22.18 23.73
N LEU A 116 43.36 22.73 24.88
CA LEU A 116 44.27 23.24 25.91
C LEU A 116 45.09 22.14 26.59
N ARG A 117 44.49 20.98 26.90
CA ARG A 117 45.23 19.83 27.46
C ARG A 117 46.21 19.21 26.46
N GLY A 118 45.87 19.17 25.18
CA GLY A 118 46.79 18.76 24.11
C GLY A 118 47.94 19.74 23.89
N ALA A 119 47.68 21.05 24.00
CA ALA A 119 48.71 22.08 23.89
C ALA A 119 49.70 22.06 25.06
N THR A 120 49.28 21.69 26.27
CA THR A 120 50.17 21.58 27.44
C THR A 120 51.02 20.31 27.45
N MET A 121 50.63 19.24 26.73
CA MET A 121 51.39 17.99 26.64
C MET A 121 52.52 18.02 25.60
N LEU A 122 52.53 19.03 24.72
CA LEU A 122 53.58 19.24 23.70
C LEU A 122 54.68 20.21 24.15
N ALA A 123 54.64 20.65 25.41
CA ALA A 123 55.60 21.60 26.01
C ALA A 123 56.52 20.98 27.07
N GLN A 124 56.68 19.65 27.08
CA GLN A 124 57.63 18.90 27.91
C GLN A 124 58.45 17.96 27.04
#